data_AF-M1DZP5-F1
#
_entry.id   AF-M1DZP5-F1
#
_cell.length_a   1.000
_cell.length_b   1.000
_cell.length_c   1.000
_cell.angle_alpha   90.00
_cell.angle_beta   90.00
_cell.angle_gamma   90.00
#
_symmetry.space_group_name_H-M   'P 1'
#
loop_
_entity.id
_entity.type
_entity.pdbx_description
1 polymer ?
#
loop_
_entity_poly.entity_id
_entity_poly.type
_entity_poly.pdbx_seq_one_letter_code
_entity_poly.pdbx_strand_id
1 'polypeptide(L)'
;MILKMGQLAYSADVRATRLERSIPGMIDSPILVALTPLRDSIDDLATRVIACESRQGKTFEVSTLKAEVADFRKDVDYLTSTNFTSLMRGADDEYALETSGIPLATTRDVQRSGTSYEKSDAETDEEPVIQTSPTEMSTATPSGFGIAIPSEVTSGTDAQVHTAIPGTEAPIDGETA
;
A
#
# COMPACT_ATOMS: atom_id res chain seq x y z
N MET A 1 -46.10 33.62 -13.04
CA MET A 1 -45.63 32.66 -12.00
C MET A 1 -44.64 31.63 -12.56
N ILE A 2 -44.73 31.23 -13.83
CA ILE A 2 -43.90 30.20 -14.48
C ILE A 2 -42.39 30.50 -14.49
N LEU A 3 -41.95 31.74 -14.73
CA LEU A 3 -40.52 32.10 -14.73
C LEU A 3 -39.81 31.84 -13.39
N LYS A 4 -40.54 31.95 -12.27
CA LYS A 4 -40.00 31.70 -10.92
C LYS A 4 -39.76 30.21 -10.66
N MET A 5 -40.57 29.32 -11.24
CA MET A 5 -40.36 27.87 -11.11
C MET A 5 -39.16 27.39 -11.95
N GLY A 6 -38.97 27.94 -13.15
CA GLY A 6 -37.83 27.59 -14.02
C GLY A 6 -36.46 27.93 -13.40
N GLN A 7 -36.35 29.07 -12.71
CA GLN A 7 -35.12 29.46 -12.01
C GLN A 7 -34.80 28.54 -10.83
N LEU A 8 -35.80 28.03 -10.13
CA LEU A 8 -35.61 27.05 -9.05
C LEU A 8 -35.11 25.71 -9.61
N ALA A 9 -35.72 25.22 -10.69
CA ALA A 9 -35.29 23.98 -11.35
C ALA A 9 -33.85 24.09 -11.84
N TYR A 10 -33.50 25.20 -12.52
CA TYR A 10 -32.15 25.47 -12.98
C TYR A 10 -31.14 25.58 -11.82
N SER A 11 -31.50 26.27 -10.74
CA SER A 11 -30.61 26.38 -9.57
C SER A 11 -30.41 25.04 -8.85
N ALA A 12 -31.40 24.15 -8.83
CA ALA A 12 -31.28 22.83 -8.25
C ALA A 12 -30.33 21.95 -9.08
N ASP A 13 -30.47 21.98 -10.41
CA ASP A 13 -29.62 21.27 -11.37
C ASP A 13 -28.14 21.68 -11.24
N VAL A 14 -27.85 22.99 -11.28
CA VAL A 14 -26.48 23.51 -11.12
C VAL A 14 -25.87 23.10 -9.76
N ARG A 15 -26.67 23.05 -8.69
CA ARG A 15 -26.20 22.61 -7.37
C ARG A 15 -25.91 21.11 -7.33
N ALA A 16 -26.72 20.29 -8.00
CA ALA A 16 -26.50 18.86 -8.12
C ALA A 16 -25.18 18.59 -8.86
N THR A 17 -24.99 19.18 -10.05
CA THR A 17 -23.75 19.01 -10.83
C THR A 17 -22.51 19.51 -10.08
N ARG A 18 -22.61 20.62 -9.33
CA ARG A 18 -21.50 21.12 -8.51
C ARG A 18 -21.15 20.17 -7.36
N LEU A 19 -22.15 19.56 -6.73
CA LEU A 19 -21.93 18.57 -5.68
C LEU A 19 -21.25 17.32 -6.25
N GLU A 20 -21.77 16.78 -7.34
CA GLU A 20 -21.19 15.62 -8.04
C GLU A 20 -19.72 15.85 -8.39
N ARG A 21 -19.38 17.06 -8.86
CA ARG A 21 -17.99 17.43 -9.17
C ARG A 21 -17.09 17.54 -7.93
N SER A 22 -17.65 17.83 -6.75
CA SER A 22 -16.89 17.96 -5.49
C SER A 22 -16.65 16.64 -4.76
N ILE A 23 -17.50 15.63 -5.00
CA ILE A 23 -17.39 14.30 -4.36
C ILE A 23 -15.99 13.68 -4.55
N PRO A 24 -15.40 13.66 -5.77
CA PRO A 24 -14.03 13.20 -5.98
C PRO A 24 -13.00 13.84 -5.05
N GLY A 25 -12.98 15.18 -4.98
CA GLY A 25 -12.01 15.90 -4.16
C GLY A 25 -12.19 15.66 -2.65
N MET A 26 -13.42 15.41 -2.22
CA MET A 26 -13.74 15.06 -0.84
C MET A 26 -13.26 13.65 -0.45
N ILE A 27 -13.17 12.73 -1.40
CA ILE A 27 -12.69 11.36 -1.18
C ILE A 27 -11.16 11.30 -1.32
N ASP A 28 -10.60 11.91 -2.36
CA ASP A 28 -9.16 11.86 -2.65
C ASP A 28 -8.34 12.57 -1.56
N SER A 29 -8.82 13.70 -1.04
CA SER A 29 -8.08 14.49 -0.03
C SER A 29 -7.75 13.70 1.25
N PRO A 30 -8.72 13.12 1.98
CA PRO A 30 -8.42 12.38 3.20
C PRO A 30 -7.57 11.13 2.94
N ILE A 31 -7.72 10.48 1.78
CA ILE A 31 -6.87 9.33 1.42
C ILE A 31 -5.41 9.77 1.24
N LEU A 32 -5.15 10.83 0.49
CA LEU A 32 -3.79 11.36 0.32
C LEU A 32 -3.15 11.79 1.65
N VAL A 33 -3.94 12.40 2.53
CA VAL A 33 -3.50 12.75 3.89
C VAL A 33 -3.12 11.51 4.70
N ALA A 34 -3.89 10.42 4.59
CA ALA A 34 -3.60 9.17 5.27
C ALA A 34 -2.40 8.40 4.69
N LEU A 35 -2.12 8.53 3.38
CA LEU A 35 -0.98 7.89 2.73
C LEU A 35 0.36 8.57 2.99
N THR A 36 0.35 9.86 3.33
CA THR A 36 1.58 10.63 3.65
C THR A 36 2.37 10.00 4.82
N PRO A 37 1.80 9.79 6.02
CA PRO A 37 2.54 9.17 7.12
C PRO A 37 2.95 7.72 6.84
N LEU A 38 2.22 7.02 5.96
CA LEU A 38 2.61 5.67 5.54
C LEU A 38 3.90 5.71 4.71
N ARG A 39 4.00 6.65 3.76
CA ARG A 39 5.23 6.87 2.97
C ARG A 39 6.42 7.20 3.86
N ASP A 40 6.25 8.11 4.80
CA ASP A 40 7.30 8.50 5.75
C ASP A 40 7.79 7.29 6.57
N SER A 41 6.88 6.43 7.01
CA SER A 41 7.21 5.20 7.74
C SER A 41 8.01 4.20 6.90
N ILE A 42 7.69 4.08 5.60
CA ILE A 42 8.42 3.21 4.66
C ILE A 42 9.82 3.73 4.42
N ASP A 43 9.98 5.04 4.24
CA ASP A 43 11.28 5.66 4.03
C ASP A 43 12.17 5.57 5.29
N ASP A 44 11.59 5.74 6.48
CA ASP A 44 12.27 5.46 7.75
C ASP A 44 12.69 3.99 7.86
N LEU A 45 11.78 3.06 7.54
CA LEU A 45 12.06 1.63 7.57
C LEU A 45 13.17 1.26 6.58
N ALA A 46 13.14 1.79 5.36
CA ALA A 46 14.19 1.61 4.36
C ALA A 46 15.55 2.10 4.89
N THR A 47 15.58 3.25 5.54
CA THR A 47 16.78 3.81 6.17
C THR A 47 17.31 2.90 7.28
N ARG A 48 16.43 2.40 8.15
CA ARG A 48 16.81 1.45 9.21
C ARG A 48 17.33 0.13 8.66
N VAL A 49 16.73 -0.41 7.61
CA VAL A 49 17.19 -1.64 6.95
C VAL A 49 18.59 -1.46 6.36
N ILE A 50 18.86 -0.33 5.70
CA ILE A 50 20.20 -0.01 5.16
C ILE A 50 21.22 0.12 6.31
N ALA A 51 20.85 0.79 7.40
CA ALA A 51 21.71 0.92 8.57
C ALA A 51 22.01 -0.44 9.22
N CYS A 52 21.02 -1.33 9.34
CA CYS A 52 21.19 -2.69 9.84
C CYS A 52 22.11 -3.52 8.93
N GLU A 53 21.91 -3.47 7.60
CA GLU A 53 22.77 -4.14 6.61
C GLU A 53 24.24 -3.71 6.76
N SER A 54 24.48 -2.41 7.02
CA SER A 54 25.84 -1.89 7.21
C SER A 54 26.52 -2.37 8.51
N ARG A 55 25.74 -2.66 9.58
CA ARG A 55 26.27 -3.04 10.90
C ARG A 55 26.44 -4.54 11.07
N GLN A 56 25.51 -5.32 10.54
CA GLN A 56 25.47 -6.78 10.73
C GLN A 56 25.99 -7.53 9.49
N GLY A 57 26.27 -6.82 8.41
CA GLY A 57 26.54 -7.41 7.11
C GLY A 57 25.24 -7.85 6.42
N LYS A 58 25.40 -8.45 5.24
CA LYS A 58 24.29 -8.88 4.41
C LYS A 58 23.79 -10.25 4.87
N THR A 59 22.79 -10.28 5.73
CA THR A 59 22.07 -11.51 6.09
C THR A 59 20.93 -11.75 5.10
N PHE A 60 20.47 -13.00 4.99
CA PHE A 60 19.31 -13.34 4.17
C PHE A 60 18.05 -12.62 4.66
N GLU A 61 17.85 -12.51 5.97
CA GLU A 61 16.71 -11.79 6.57
C GLU A 61 16.66 -10.32 6.18
N VAL A 62 17.78 -9.61 6.28
CA VAL A 62 17.87 -8.18 5.91
C VAL A 62 17.65 -8.00 4.40
N SER A 63 18.11 -8.95 3.58
CA SER A 63 17.91 -8.92 2.13
C SER A 63 16.44 -9.15 1.76
N THR A 64 15.76 -10.10 2.41
CA THR A 64 14.32 -10.35 2.24
C THR A 64 13.51 -9.13 2.67
N LEU A 65 13.76 -8.60 3.86
CA LEU A 65 13.07 -7.40 4.37
C LEU A 65 13.27 -6.19 3.45
N LYS A 66 14.47 -6.02 2.88
CA LYS A 66 14.75 -4.95 1.91
C LYS A 66 13.94 -5.11 0.63
N ALA A 67 13.74 -6.33 0.14
CA ALA A 67 12.90 -6.60 -1.02
C ALA A 67 11.42 -6.30 -0.71
N GLU A 68 10.92 -6.71 0.46
CA GLU A 68 9.56 -6.41 0.91
C GLU A 68 9.30 -4.91 1.05
N VAL A 69 10.24 -4.15 1.64
CA VAL A 69 10.13 -2.68 1.74
C VAL A 69 10.08 -2.04 0.35
N ALA A 70 10.89 -2.54 -0.60
CA ALA A 70 10.86 -2.06 -1.98
C ALA A 70 9.54 -2.39 -2.68
N ASP A 71 8.94 -3.54 -2.38
CA ASP A 71 7.65 -3.94 -2.94
C ASP A 71 6.50 -3.11 -2.38
N PHE A 72 6.45 -2.95 -1.05
CA PHE A 72 5.45 -2.14 -0.37
C PHE A 72 5.48 -0.68 -0.82
N ARG A 73 6.67 -0.15 -1.16
CA ARG A 73 6.78 1.18 -1.77
C ARG A 73 6.07 1.25 -3.13
N LYS A 74 6.17 0.22 -3.97
CA LYS A 74 5.44 0.17 -5.26
C LYS A 74 3.94 0.16 -5.03
N ASP A 75 3.47 -0.57 -4.03
CA ASP A 75 2.05 -0.64 -3.70
C ASP A 75 1.50 0.71 -3.25
N VAL A 76 2.24 1.42 -2.40
CA VAL A 76 1.86 2.77 -1.96
C VAL A 76 1.91 3.77 -3.13
N ASP A 77 2.88 3.64 -4.02
CA ASP A 77 2.95 4.47 -5.24
C ASP A 77 1.81 4.16 -6.21
N TYR A 78 1.45 2.89 -6.38
CA TYR A 78 0.28 2.46 -7.14
C TYR A 78 -1.01 3.05 -6.54
N LEU A 79 -1.17 2.95 -5.22
CA LEU A 79 -2.32 3.49 -4.50
C LEU A 79 -2.41 5.01 -4.59
N THR A 80 -1.27 5.71 -4.64
CA THR A 80 -1.23 7.17 -4.83
C THR A 80 -1.49 7.58 -6.28
N SER A 81 -1.06 6.77 -7.25
CA SER A 81 -1.28 7.02 -8.67
C SER A 81 -2.71 6.71 -9.13
N THR A 82 -3.41 5.85 -8.39
CA THR A 82 -4.79 5.50 -8.68
C THR A 82 -5.69 6.67 -8.32
N ASN A 83 -6.23 7.33 -9.33
CA ASN A 83 -7.31 8.28 -9.12
C ASN A 83 -8.56 7.48 -8.72
N PHE A 84 -8.94 7.52 -7.44
CA PHE A 84 -10.09 6.76 -6.91
C PHE A 84 -11.40 7.14 -7.62
N THR A 85 -11.45 8.32 -8.23
CA THR A 85 -12.53 8.73 -9.13
C THR A 85 -12.69 7.80 -10.33
N SER A 86 -11.57 7.35 -10.92
CA SER A 86 -11.59 6.38 -12.03
C SER A 86 -12.07 5.01 -11.57
N LEU A 87 -11.76 4.62 -10.32
CA LEU A 87 -12.22 3.36 -9.73
C LEU A 87 -13.74 3.36 -9.51
N MET A 88 -14.31 4.48 -9.03
CA MET A 88 -15.76 4.60 -8.81
C MET A 88 -16.55 4.77 -10.12
N ARG A 89 -15.95 5.35 -11.16
CA ARG A 89 -16.61 5.61 -12.45
C ARG A 89 -16.84 4.33 -13.29
N GLY A 90 -16.08 3.26 -13.05
CA GLY A 90 -16.15 2.03 -13.85
C GLY A 90 -17.42 1.19 -13.70
N ALA A 91 -18.23 1.43 -12.65
CA ALA A 91 -19.41 0.60 -12.37
C ALA A 91 -20.69 1.04 -13.11
N ASP A 92 -20.76 2.29 -13.60
CA ASP A 92 -21.98 2.84 -14.20
C ASP A 92 -22.03 2.69 -15.74
N ASP A 93 -20.91 2.39 -16.41
CA ASP A 93 -20.82 2.24 -17.87
C ASP A 93 -20.90 0.77 -18.36
N GLU A 94 -20.84 -0.22 -17.46
CA GLU A 94 -20.84 -1.64 -17.87
C GLU A 94 -22.26 -2.19 -18.16
N TYR A 95 -23.33 -1.46 -17.83
CA TYR A 95 -24.71 -1.88 -18.13
C TYR A 95 -25.33 -1.21 -19.37
N ALA A 96 -24.59 -0.35 -20.10
CA ALA A 96 -25.08 0.31 -21.31
C ALA A 96 -24.59 -0.32 -22.63
N LEU A 97 -23.75 -1.37 -22.59
CA LEU A 97 -23.28 -2.09 -23.79
C LEU A 97 -23.97 -3.44 -24.05
N GLU A 98 -25.05 -3.76 -23.33
CA GLU A 98 -25.93 -4.92 -23.64
C GLU A 98 -27.37 -4.53 -24.00
N THR A 99 -27.65 -3.26 -24.29
CA THR A 99 -28.94 -2.86 -24.92
C THR A 99 -28.78 -2.39 -26.37
N SER A 100 -27.82 -2.96 -27.10
CA SER A 100 -28.01 -3.19 -28.55
C SER A 100 -28.79 -4.50 -28.80
N GLY A 101 -29.75 -4.79 -27.92
CA GLY A 101 -30.81 -5.78 -28.07
C GLY A 101 -32.06 -5.16 -28.69
N ILE A 102 -31.92 -4.31 -29.71
CA ILE A 102 -32.98 -4.26 -30.73
C ILE A 102 -32.67 -5.44 -31.66
N PRO A 103 -33.42 -6.56 -31.56
CA PRO A 103 -33.32 -7.60 -32.56
C PRO A 103 -33.76 -6.97 -33.88
N LEU A 104 -32.82 -6.80 -34.81
CA LEU A 104 -33.16 -6.51 -36.19
C LEU A 104 -33.86 -7.77 -36.71
N ALA A 105 -35.19 -7.76 -36.63
CA ALA A 105 -36.03 -8.82 -37.15
C ALA A 105 -35.78 -8.93 -38.66
N THR A 106 -35.00 -9.93 -39.07
CA THR A 106 -35.11 -10.48 -40.43
C THR A 106 -34.82 -11.98 -40.36
N THR A 107 -35.91 -12.70 -40.09
CA THR A 107 -36.23 -14.03 -40.60
C THR A 107 -35.40 -14.45 -41.81
N ARG A 108 -34.51 -15.44 -41.64
CA ARG A 108 -34.56 -16.70 -42.41
C ARG A 108 -33.60 -17.74 -41.83
N ASP A 109 -34.22 -18.79 -41.32
CA ASP A 109 -33.77 -20.17 -41.23
C ASP A 109 -32.64 -20.55 -42.21
N VAL A 110 -31.46 -20.88 -41.69
CA VAL A 110 -30.44 -21.74 -42.33
C VAL A 110 -29.76 -22.61 -41.27
N GLN A 111 -30.39 -23.75 -40.99
CA GLN A 111 -29.83 -25.08 -41.17
C GLN A 111 -28.32 -25.30 -40.87
N ARG A 112 -28.08 -25.96 -39.73
CA ARG A 112 -27.34 -27.23 -39.57
C ARG A 112 -26.05 -27.37 -40.39
N SER A 113 -24.91 -27.39 -39.71
CA SER A 113 -23.95 -28.51 -39.75
C SER A 113 -22.97 -28.40 -38.60
N GLY A 114 -22.86 -29.48 -37.82
CA GLY A 114 -21.83 -29.62 -36.80
C GLY A 114 -20.51 -30.03 -37.43
N THR A 115 -19.40 -29.68 -36.79
CA THR A 115 -18.12 -30.37 -36.95
C THR A 115 -17.21 -30.14 -35.75
N SER A 116 -16.73 -31.28 -35.25
CA SER A 116 -15.49 -31.54 -34.49
C SER A 116 -15.21 -30.76 -33.21
N TYR A 117 -15.46 -31.46 -32.10
CA TYR A 117 -14.73 -31.35 -30.84
C TYR A 117 -13.22 -31.52 -31.13
N GLU A 118 -12.44 -30.44 -31.01
CA GLU A 118 -10.98 -30.51 -31.01
C GLU A 118 -10.53 -30.71 -29.56
N LYS A 119 -10.10 -31.93 -29.27
CA LYS A 119 -9.56 -32.38 -27.99
C LYS A 119 -8.18 -31.76 -27.81
N SER A 120 -8.06 -30.74 -26.96
CA SER A 120 -6.76 -30.20 -26.56
C SER A 120 -6.15 -31.10 -25.48
N ASP A 121 -5.13 -31.89 -25.86
CA ASP A 121 -4.20 -32.52 -24.91
C ASP A 121 -3.23 -31.43 -24.41
N ALA A 122 -3.58 -30.78 -23.30
CA ALA A 122 -2.64 -29.98 -22.53
C ALA A 122 -2.07 -30.86 -21.42
N GLU A 123 -0.90 -31.44 -21.71
CA GLU A 123 0.01 -32.09 -20.77
C GLU A 123 0.23 -31.15 -19.58
N THR A 124 -0.37 -31.48 -18.44
CA THR A 124 -0.21 -30.75 -17.19
C THR A 124 1.02 -31.33 -16.51
N ASP A 125 2.10 -30.56 -16.53
CA ASP A 125 3.33 -30.84 -15.79
C ASP A 125 3.00 -30.79 -14.29
N GLU A 126 3.03 -31.96 -13.67
CA GLU A 126 2.72 -32.21 -12.28
C GLU A 126 3.82 -31.60 -11.40
N GLU A 127 3.68 -30.34 -11.02
CA GLU A 127 4.57 -29.69 -10.07
C GLU A 127 4.49 -30.43 -8.71
N PRO A 128 5.61 -30.91 -8.15
CA PRO A 128 5.59 -31.66 -6.90
C PRO A 128 5.17 -30.74 -5.76
N VAL A 129 3.94 -30.97 -5.28
CA VAL A 129 3.43 -30.42 -4.02
C VAL A 129 4.35 -30.87 -2.90
N ILE A 130 5.26 -29.98 -2.47
CA ILE A 130 5.98 -30.16 -1.22
C ILE A 130 4.93 -30.05 -0.13
N GLN A 131 4.50 -31.20 0.37
CA GLN A 131 3.65 -31.35 1.53
C GLN A 131 4.40 -30.80 2.75
N THR A 132 4.35 -29.49 2.96
CA THR A 132 4.79 -28.85 4.20
C THR A 132 3.80 -29.26 5.27
N SER A 133 4.19 -30.23 6.10
CA SER A 133 3.49 -30.53 7.33
C SER A 133 3.37 -29.21 8.10
N PRO A 134 2.18 -28.83 8.60
CA PRO A 134 2.10 -27.73 9.55
C PRO A 134 2.98 -28.12 10.73
N THR A 135 4.11 -27.45 10.86
CA THR A 135 4.90 -27.52 12.08
C THR A 135 3.96 -27.00 13.15
N GLU A 136 3.49 -27.91 14.00
CA GLU A 136 2.64 -27.61 15.14
C GLU A 136 3.35 -26.55 15.97
N MET A 137 2.94 -25.30 15.76
CA MET A 137 3.33 -24.19 16.60
C MET A 137 2.65 -24.47 17.93
N SER A 138 3.39 -25.15 18.80
CA SER A 138 3.00 -25.41 20.17
C SER A 138 2.52 -24.09 20.75
N THR A 139 1.22 -24.04 21.02
CA THR A 139 0.60 -23.08 21.92
C THR A 139 1.10 -23.42 23.32
N ALA A 140 2.37 -23.08 23.57
CA ALA A 140 2.89 -22.99 24.91
C ALA A 140 2.12 -21.84 25.56
N THR A 141 1.16 -22.22 26.41
CA THR A 141 0.64 -21.38 27.48
C THR A 141 1.80 -20.55 28.00
N PRO A 142 1.73 -19.21 28.04
CA PRO A 142 2.73 -18.42 28.73
C PRO A 142 2.65 -18.83 30.20
N SER A 143 3.51 -19.78 30.57
CA SER A 143 3.72 -20.19 31.95
C SER A 143 4.16 -18.92 32.67
N GLY A 144 3.31 -18.50 33.60
CA GLY A 144 3.42 -17.24 34.30
C GLY A 144 4.82 -17.07 34.89
N PHE A 145 5.64 -16.29 34.20
CA PHE A 145 6.82 -15.72 34.81
C PHE A 145 6.36 -14.42 35.45
N GLY A 146 5.89 -14.55 36.70
CA GLY A 146 5.63 -13.43 37.58
C GLY A 146 6.92 -12.69 37.84
N ILE A 147 7.25 -11.72 36.99
CA ILE A 147 8.18 -10.67 37.34
C ILE A 147 7.33 -9.59 38.01
N ALA A 148 7.20 -9.70 39.33
CA ALA A 148 6.86 -8.56 40.14
C ALA A 148 7.85 -7.46 39.80
N ILE A 149 7.40 -6.39 39.13
CA ILE A 149 8.17 -5.17 39.00
C ILE A 149 8.08 -4.48 40.36
N PRO A 150 9.14 -4.42 41.18
CA PRO A 150 9.14 -3.50 42.31
C PRO A 150 9.18 -2.09 41.71
N SER A 151 8.08 -1.36 41.84
CA SER A 151 8.11 0.10 41.77
C SER A 151 8.79 0.60 43.04
N GLU A 152 10.11 0.60 43.06
CA GLU A 152 10.88 1.31 44.08
C GLU A 152 11.36 2.63 43.49
N VAL A 153 10.76 3.70 44.03
CA VAL A 153 11.22 5.07 43.91
C VAL A 153 12.60 5.14 44.54
N THR A 154 13.62 5.56 43.79
CA THR A 154 14.89 5.96 44.40
C THR A 154 15.36 7.29 43.83
N SER A 155 15.18 8.29 44.68
CA SER A 155 15.90 9.54 44.89
C SER A 155 16.97 9.96 43.87
N GLY A 156 16.88 11.23 43.49
CA GLY A 156 17.82 11.91 42.62
C GLY A 156 19.28 11.75 43.05
N THR A 157 20.14 11.75 42.04
CA THR A 157 21.56 12.07 42.20
C THR A 157 21.91 13.04 41.08
N ASP A 158 22.05 14.29 41.50
CA ASP A 158 22.77 15.34 40.81
C ASP A 158 24.19 14.84 40.53
N ALA A 159 24.49 14.60 39.25
CA ALA A 159 25.83 14.34 38.77
C ALA A 159 26.07 15.26 37.58
N GLN A 160 26.43 16.49 37.91
CA GLN A 160 27.09 17.47 37.06
C GLN A 160 28.29 16.82 36.34
N VAL A 161 28.14 16.52 35.05
CA VAL A 161 29.25 16.09 34.20
C VAL A 161 29.90 17.34 33.62
N HIS A 162 31.05 17.72 34.18
CA HIS A 162 31.97 18.66 33.56
C HIS A 162 32.64 18.00 32.34
N THR A 163 32.20 18.35 31.14
CA THR A 163 32.92 18.01 29.91
C THR A 163 34.05 19.01 29.72
N ALA A 164 35.27 18.62 30.08
CA ALA A 164 36.48 19.35 29.71
C ALA A 164 36.82 19.07 28.24
N ILE A 165 37.05 20.15 27.48
CA ILE A 165 37.57 20.13 26.11
C ILE A 165 39.07 19.77 26.18
N PRO A 166 39.54 18.69 25.55
CA PRO A 166 40.97 18.48 25.35
C PRO A 166 41.43 19.42 24.23
N GLY A 167 42.21 20.44 24.59
CA GLY A 167 43.02 21.17 23.64
C GLY A 167 44.14 20.27 23.15
N THR A 168 44.17 20.01 21.85
CA THR A 168 45.33 19.40 21.19
C THR A 168 46.16 20.53 20.60
N GLU A 169 47.24 20.87 21.30
CA GLU A 169 48.32 21.72 20.80
C GLU A 169 49.08 20.98 19.68
N ALA A 170 49.47 21.75 18.66
CA ALA A 170 50.34 21.32 17.56
C ALA A 170 51.82 21.23 18.00
N PRO A 171 52.62 20.39 17.32
CA PRO A 171 54.01 20.79 17.05
C PRO A 171 54.40 20.60 15.56
N ILE A 172 54.77 21.68 14.86
CA ILE A 172 56.12 22.15 14.42
C ILE A 172 56.86 21.29 13.37
N ASP A 173 57.14 21.98 12.26
CA ASP A 173 58.26 21.93 11.30
C ASP A 173 59.01 20.64 10.97
N GLY A 174 59.08 20.41 9.66
CA GLY A 174 60.03 19.50 9.00
C GLY A 174 60.43 20.06 7.64
N GLU A 175 61.33 21.04 7.65
CA GLU A 175 62.11 21.49 6.49
C GLU A 175 63.05 20.36 6.03
N THR A 176 63.04 20.01 4.74
CA THR A 176 64.03 19.10 4.16
C THR A 176 64.49 19.63 2.81
N ALA A 177 65.73 20.15 2.81
CA ALA A 177 66.74 20.29 1.76
C ALA A 177 66.33 20.77 0.34
#